data_AF-A0A1V5HH94-F1
#
_entry.id   AF-A0A1V5HH94-F1
#
_cell.length_a   1.000
_cell.length_b   1.000
_cell.length_c   1.000
_cell.angle_alpha   90.00
_cell.angle_beta   90.00
_cell.angle_gamma   90.00
#
_symmetry.space_group_name_H-M   'P 1'
#
loop_
_entity.id
_entity.type
_entity.pdbx_description
1 polymer ?
#
loop_
_entity_poly.entity_id
_entity_poly.type
_entity_poly.pdbx_seq_one_letter_code
_entity_poly.pdbx_strand_id
1 'polypeptide(L)'
;MSVEIKQVKDKDTLRQFVRFGIDLYEGNEFYVPPLIFDEIATLSPDKNPAFEHCDAACFLAYRNGEIVGRIAVIINHKANNIWNQKNARFGFVDFIDDTEVVDALFHEAENWARFRGMEKIHGPLGFTDMDYEGMLVQGFDRIGTFSTGYNYPYYVEHMVRLGYVKDQDWLEYLITIPDEIPERYFRAGEIVKKRFGLETIHIQQKKEVMAYAKEIFGLINRAYKDIYGYVELTEKQINYYADMYLPMLRLEFLSLIVRQDDNKLIGVAIGLPSLAKALQKAKGRFLPTGWLHIYKALKKNNDVLDLLLVAVDDEYQGKGVNALMFNQFISAANKIGIKYAETNLELETNNKVLSMWKNMETEQHKRRRAFIKDL
;
A
#
# COMPACT_ATOMS: atom_id res chain seq x y z
N MET A 1 -10.13 36.22 3.35
CA MET A 1 -8.92 36.39 2.51
C MET A 1 -8.85 35.17 1.63
N SER A 2 -8.64 35.34 0.33
CA SER A 2 -8.71 34.26 -0.66
C SER A 2 -7.62 33.21 -0.45
N VAL A 3 -7.95 31.94 -0.67
CA VAL A 3 -6.98 30.85 -0.75
C VAL A 3 -6.10 31.01 -2.00
N GLU A 4 -4.78 30.89 -1.84
CA GLU A 4 -3.80 30.95 -2.93
C GLU A 4 -3.23 29.54 -3.19
N ILE A 5 -3.32 29.05 -4.43
CA ILE A 5 -2.72 27.77 -4.82
C ILE A 5 -1.35 27.99 -5.45
N LYS A 6 -0.33 27.28 -4.95
CA LYS A 6 1.04 27.30 -5.51
C LYS A 6 1.47 25.90 -5.89
N GLN A 7 1.97 25.77 -7.11
CA GLN A 7 2.67 24.55 -7.54
C GLN A 7 4.02 24.44 -6.81
N VAL A 8 4.33 23.23 -6.34
CA VAL A 8 5.64 22.84 -5.80
C VAL A 8 6.65 22.78 -6.94
N LYS A 9 7.76 23.52 -6.83
CA LYS A 9 8.75 23.68 -7.92
C LYS A 9 10.16 23.29 -7.54
N ASP A 10 10.45 23.12 -6.25
CA ASP A 10 11.80 22.88 -5.75
C ASP A 10 11.79 21.98 -4.50
N LYS A 11 12.99 21.64 -4.04
CA LYS A 11 13.18 20.73 -2.90
C LYS A 11 12.64 21.27 -1.58
N ASP A 12 12.56 22.60 -1.41
CA ASP A 12 12.11 23.21 -0.16
C ASP A 12 10.59 23.23 -0.09
N THR A 13 9.93 23.63 -1.18
CA THR A 13 8.48 23.52 -1.33
C THR A 13 8.01 22.06 -1.29
N LEU A 14 8.79 21.11 -1.81
CA LEU A 14 8.47 19.68 -1.68
C LEU A 14 8.57 19.18 -0.23
N ARG A 15 9.56 19.64 0.54
CA ARG A 15 9.65 19.33 1.97
C ARG A 15 8.47 19.90 2.74
N GLN A 16 8.03 21.11 2.41
CA GLN A 16 6.84 21.72 3.01
C GLN A 16 5.57 20.90 2.67
N PHE A 17 5.44 20.47 1.42
CA PHE A 17 4.35 19.59 0.98
C PHE A 17 4.29 18.29 1.78
N VAL A 18 5.42 17.60 1.94
CA VAL A 18 5.48 16.35 2.72
C VAL A 18 5.22 16.60 4.20
N ARG A 19 5.80 17.64 4.79
CA ARG A 19 5.61 17.96 6.21
C ARG A 19 4.17 18.30 6.56
N PHE A 20 3.49 19.08 5.72
CA PHE A 20 2.10 19.45 5.97
C PHE A 20 1.21 18.20 6.13
N GLY A 21 1.41 17.17 5.31
CA GLY A 21 0.65 15.91 5.42
C GLY A 21 0.92 15.10 6.68
N ILE A 22 1.96 15.43 7.45
CA ILE A 22 2.27 14.82 8.75
C ILE A 22 1.76 15.73 9.87
N ASP A 23 2.07 17.03 9.77
CA ASP A 23 1.79 18.02 10.80
C ASP A 23 0.26 18.20 11.01
N LEU A 24 -0.55 18.04 9.96
CA LEU A 24 -2.02 18.10 10.04
C LEU A 24 -2.63 17.07 11.01
N TYR A 25 -1.95 15.94 11.21
CA TYR A 25 -2.41 14.84 12.07
C TYR A 25 -1.69 14.81 13.42
N GLU A 26 -1.02 15.90 13.81
CA GLU A 26 -0.37 15.97 15.11
C GLU A 26 -1.39 15.70 16.24
N GLY A 27 -1.06 14.73 17.10
CA GLY A 27 -1.91 14.30 18.21
C GLY A 27 -3.00 13.28 17.86
N ASN A 28 -3.16 12.91 16.58
CA ASN A 28 -4.10 11.84 16.19
C ASN A 28 -3.54 10.46 16.58
N GLU A 29 -4.33 9.68 17.34
CA GLU A 29 -3.91 8.37 17.85
C GLU A 29 -3.87 7.25 16.80
N PHE A 30 -4.53 7.44 15.66
CA PHE A 30 -4.73 6.43 14.62
C PHE A 30 -3.86 6.66 13.38
N TYR A 31 -3.39 7.89 13.20
CA TYR A 31 -2.49 8.24 12.11
C TYR A 31 -1.12 7.57 12.25
N VAL A 32 -0.63 7.00 11.15
CA VAL A 32 0.71 6.45 11.04
C VAL A 32 1.49 7.31 10.04
N PRO A 33 2.47 8.11 10.49
CA PRO A 33 3.19 9.01 9.59
C PRO A 33 4.16 8.23 8.69
N PRO A 34 4.21 8.52 7.38
CA PRO A 34 5.26 8.03 6.50
C PRO A 34 6.61 8.66 6.90
N LEU A 35 7.70 8.04 6.46
CA LEU A 35 9.03 8.64 6.65
C LEU A 35 9.21 9.76 5.63
N ILE A 36 9.58 10.96 6.10
CA ILE A 36 9.70 12.16 5.25
C ILE A 36 10.65 11.92 4.07
N PHE A 37 11.77 11.22 4.29
CA PHE A 37 12.74 10.97 3.22
C PHE A 37 12.18 10.05 2.13
N ASP A 38 11.27 9.16 2.50
CA ASP A 38 10.65 8.15 1.64
C ASP A 38 9.59 8.83 0.76
N GLU A 39 8.67 9.58 1.37
CA GLU A 39 7.65 10.33 0.64
C GLU A 39 8.27 11.40 -0.29
N ILE A 40 9.35 12.06 0.14
CA ILE A 40 10.15 12.92 -0.74
C ILE A 40 10.70 12.12 -1.92
N ALA A 41 11.23 10.91 -1.70
CA ALA A 41 11.76 10.08 -2.79
C ALA A 41 10.67 9.66 -3.78
N THR A 42 9.50 9.27 -3.29
CA THR A 42 8.33 8.94 -4.12
C THR A 42 7.90 10.11 -5.01
N LEU A 43 7.93 11.34 -4.49
CA LEU A 43 7.54 12.55 -5.21
C LEU A 43 8.68 13.21 -6.01
N SER A 44 9.88 12.61 -6.02
CA SER A 44 11.06 13.15 -6.69
C SER A 44 11.32 12.45 -8.05
N PRO A 45 11.27 13.18 -9.19
CA PRO A 45 11.52 12.60 -10.51
C PRO A 45 12.91 11.99 -10.69
N ASP A 46 13.92 12.46 -9.96
CA ASP A 46 15.29 11.93 -9.99
C ASP A 46 15.46 10.63 -9.19
N LYS A 47 14.42 10.21 -8.45
CA LYS A 47 14.48 9.05 -7.54
C LYS A 47 13.44 7.98 -7.84
N ASN A 48 12.19 8.37 -8.11
CA ASN A 48 11.11 7.42 -8.36
C ASN A 48 11.06 7.04 -9.86
N PRO A 49 11.32 5.76 -10.23
CA PRO A 49 11.29 5.34 -11.63
C PRO A 49 9.91 5.45 -12.30
N ALA A 50 8.83 5.63 -11.54
CA ALA A 50 7.49 5.82 -12.11
C ALA A 50 7.40 7.07 -13.00
N PHE A 51 8.24 8.08 -12.77
CA PHE A 51 8.30 9.30 -13.60
C PHE A 51 8.77 9.03 -15.05
N GLU A 52 9.26 7.82 -15.37
CA GLU A 52 9.51 7.43 -16.77
C GLU A 52 8.23 7.34 -17.62
N HIS A 53 7.08 7.14 -16.97
CA HIS A 53 5.78 7.00 -17.62
C HIS A 53 4.65 7.73 -16.87
N CYS A 54 5.00 8.57 -15.89
CA CYS A 54 4.06 9.38 -15.14
C CYS A 54 4.42 10.87 -15.26
N ASP A 55 3.43 11.69 -15.60
CA ASP A 55 3.49 13.13 -15.35
C ASP A 55 2.90 13.41 -13.97
N ALA A 56 3.51 14.28 -13.17
CA ALA A 56 2.91 14.67 -11.90
C ALA A 56 3.14 16.14 -11.56
N ALA A 57 2.22 16.70 -10.78
CA ALA A 57 2.35 18.02 -10.16
C ALA A 57 1.82 17.97 -8.72
N CYS A 58 2.50 18.70 -7.83
CA CYS A 58 2.06 18.88 -6.45
C CYS A 58 1.67 20.33 -6.24
N PHE A 59 0.60 20.56 -5.50
CA PHE A 59 0.06 21.88 -5.20
C PHE A 59 -0.12 22.05 -3.69
N LEU A 60 0.18 23.26 -3.20
CA LEU A 60 -0.05 23.69 -1.83
C LEU A 60 -1.07 24.82 -1.82
N ALA A 61 -2.03 24.76 -0.91
CA ALA A 61 -2.95 25.85 -0.63
C ALA A 61 -2.43 26.68 0.53
N TYR A 62 -2.42 27.99 0.35
CA TYR A 62 -2.02 28.97 1.35
C TYR A 62 -3.19 29.87 1.74
N ARG A 63 -3.31 30.15 3.04
CA ARG A 63 -4.18 31.21 3.57
C ARG A 63 -3.38 32.00 4.59
N ASN A 64 -3.30 33.32 4.42
CA ASN A 64 -2.52 34.21 5.29
C ASN A 64 -1.03 33.81 5.43
N GLY A 65 -0.45 33.21 4.39
CA GLY A 65 0.94 32.74 4.40
C GLY A 65 1.16 31.36 5.04
N GLU A 66 0.13 30.75 5.62
CA GLU A 66 0.19 29.41 6.20
C GLU A 66 -0.33 28.36 5.21
N ILE A 67 0.27 27.17 5.22
CA ILE A 67 -0.19 26.05 4.41
C ILE A 67 -1.45 25.47 5.06
N VAL A 68 -2.53 25.37 4.30
CA VAL A 68 -3.84 24.88 4.75
C VAL A 68 -4.32 23.65 3.99
N GLY A 69 -3.58 23.23 2.95
CA GLY A 69 -3.83 21.99 2.26
C GLY A 69 -2.80 21.68 1.18
N ARG A 70 -2.84 20.45 0.68
CA ARG A 70 -1.96 19.91 -0.35
C ARG A 70 -2.70 18.90 -1.21
N ILE A 71 -2.29 18.77 -2.47
CA ILE A 71 -2.77 17.72 -3.39
C ILE A 71 -1.69 17.43 -4.43
N ALA A 72 -1.49 16.15 -4.76
CA ALA A 72 -0.74 15.73 -5.93
C ALA A 72 -1.70 15.23 -7.01
N VAL A 73 -1.35 15.51 -8.27
CA VAL A 73 -2.04 14.99 -9.45
C VAL A 73 -1.03 14.26 -10.31
N ILE A 74 -1.42 13.08 -10.80
CA ILE A 74 -0.54 12.15 -11.51
C ILE A 74 -1.28 11.66 -12.76
N ILE A 75 -0.66 11.70 -13.93
CA ILE A 75 -1.13 10.97 -15.12
C ILE A 75 -0.19 9.79 -15.30
N ASN A 76 -0.71 8.59 -15.08
CA ASN A 76 0.03 7.36 -15.37
C ASN A 76 -0.32 6.90 -16.81
N HIS A 77 0.58 7.20 -17.75
CA HIS A 77 0.37 6.90 -19.17
C HIS A 77 0.27 5.39 -19.44
N LYS A 78 1.01 4.59 -18.67
CA LYS A 78 0.98 3.12 -18.78
C LYS A 78 -0.37 2.57 -18.33
N ALA A 79 -0.91 3.05 -17.21
CA ALA A 79 -2.25 2.69 -16.74
C ALA A 79 -3.33 3.07 -17.77
N ASN A 80 -3.28 4.30 -18.28
CA ASN A 80 -4.23 4.77 -19.29
C ASN A 80 -4.23 3.91 -20.56
N ASN A 81 -3.05 3.47 -21.00
CA ASN A 81 -2.91 2.58 -22.16
C ASN A 81 -3.45 1.15 -21.88
N ILE A 82 -3.10 0.55 -20.75
CA ILE A 82 -3.53 -0.82 -20.38
C ILE A 82 -5.05 -0.90 -20.24
N TRP A 83 -5.63 0.09 -19.56
CA TRP A 83 -7.04 0.12 -19.21
C TRP A 83 -7.90 0.87 -20.23
N ASN A 84 -7.31 1.32 -21.33
CA ASN A 84 -7.96 2.08 -22.41
C ASN A 84 -8.83 3.25 -21.89
N GLN A 85 -8.21 4.12 -21.09
CA GLN A 85 -8.87 5.22 -20.39
C GLN A 85 -8.02 6.49 -20.43
N LYS A 86 -8.61 7.62 -20.04
CA LYS A 86 -7.91 8.92 -19.95
C LYS A 86 -8.12 9.54 -18.58
N ASN A 87 -7.58 8.89 -17.56
CA ASN A 87 -7.77 9.32 -16.19
C ASN A 87 -6.51 10.03 -15.69
N ALA A 88 -6.71 11.14 -14.98
CA ALA A 88 -5.75 11.62 -14.00
C ALA A 88 -6.01 10.93 -12.66
N ARG A 89 -4.96 10.70 -11.89
CA ARG A 89 -5.01 10.33 -10.48
C ARG A 89 -4.85 11.57 -9.62
N PHE A 90 -5.59 11.68 -8.52
CA PHE A 90 -5.17 12.54 -7.41
C PHE A 90 -4.66 11.66 -6.27
N GLY A 91 -3.77 12.18 -5.44
CA GLY A 91 -3.17 11.48 -4.31
C GLY A 91 -2.42 12.45 -3.41
N PHE A 92 -1.80 11.97 -2.33
CA PHE A 92 -1.06 12.81 -1.37
C PHE A 92 -1.86 14.07 -1.00
N VAL A 93 -3.13 13.87 -0.66
CA VAL A 93 -4.12 14.93 -0.50
C VAL A 93 -4.43 15.09 0.98
N ASP A 94 -4.21 16.29 1.49
CA ASP A 94 -4.51 16.63 2.88
C ASP A 94 -4.99 18.08 2.97
N PHE A 95 -5.99 18.39 3.78
CA PHE A 95 -6.54 19.74 3.90
C PHE A 95 -7.31 19.90 5.21
N ILE A 96 -7.37 21.14 5.71
CA ILE A 96 -8.28 21.49 6.81
C ILE A 96 -9.74 21.43 6.34
N ASP A 97 -10.68 21.20 7.26
CA ASP A 97 -12.13 21.17 7.01
C ASP A 97 -12.65 22.58 6.67
N ASP A 98 -12.40 23.01 5.44
CA ASP A 98 -12.78 24.32 4.91
C ASP A 98 -13.10 24.20 3.41
N THR A 99 -14.33 24.55 3.05
CA THR A 99 -14.81 24.37 1.68
C THR A 99 -14.02 25.19 0.65
N GLU A 100 -13.57 26.39 0.99
CA GLU A 100 -12.81 27.24 0.05
C GLU A 100 -11.42 26.64 -0.22
N VAL A 101 -10.77 26.06 0.80
CA VAL A 101 -9.48 25.36 0.64
C VAL A 101 -9.65 24.15 -0.27
N VAL A 102 -10.66 23.33 0.01
CA VAL A 102 -10.92 22.09 -0.73
C VAL A 102 -11.30 22.41 -2.18
N ASP A 103 -12.18 23.38 -2.41
CA ASP A 103 -12.60 23.79 -3.74
C ASP A 103 -11.41 24.28 -4.57
N ALA A 104 -10.54 25.11 -3.99
CA ALA A 104 -9.37 25.64 -4.68
C ALA A 104 -8.36 24.54 -5.06
N LEU A 105 -8.07 23.60 -4.15
CA LEU A 105 -7.14 22.49 -4.41
C LEU A 105 -7.63 21.56 -5.51
N PHE A 106 -8.88 21.11 -5.40
CA PHE A 106 -9.45 20.19 -6.38
C PHE A 106 -9.69 20.89 -7.72
N HIS A 107 -10.08 22.16 -7.74
CA HIS A 107 -10.20 22.93 -8.97
C HIS A 107 -8.87 23.01 -9.73
N GLU A 108 -7.76 23.31 -9.05
CA GLU A 108 -6.44 23.34 -9.67
C GLU A 108 -6.04 21.95 -10.20
N ALA A 109 -6.30 20.90 -9.40
CA ALA A 109 -6.00 19.53 -9.79
C ALA A 109 -6.79 19.07 -11.04
N GLU A 110 -8.09 19.35 -11.06
CA GLU A 110 -8.98 19.08 -12.19
C GLU A 110 -8.55 19.87 -13.44
N ASN A 111 -8.20 21.15 -13.29
CA ASN A 111 -7.74 21.97 -14.42
C ASN A 111 -6.42 21.47 -15.00
N TRP A 112 -5.47 21.07 -14.15
CA TRP A 112 -4.21 20.47 -14.59
C TRP A 112 -4.46 19.19 -15.40
N ALA A 113 -5.43 18.36 -14.98
CA ALA A 113 -5.83 17.16 -15.69
C ALA A 113 -6.52 17.47 -17.03
N ARG A 114 -7.50 18.40 -17.06
CA ARG A 114 -8.20 18.83 -18.29
C ARG A 114 -7.23 19.38 -19.33
N PHE A 115 -6.29 20.23 -18.90
CA PHE A 115 -5.29 20.83 -19.79
C PHE A 115 -4.42 19.77 -20.48
N ARG A 116 -4.24 18.61 -19.86
CA ARG A 116 -3.49 17.47 -20.39
C ARG A 116 -4.37 16.43 -21.10
N GLY A 117 -5.63 16.77 -21.36
CA GLY A 117 -6.54 15.93 -22.15
C GLY A 117 -7.11 14.73 -21.41
N MET A 118 -7.09 14.74 -20.08
CA MET A 118 -7.76 13.73 -19.28
C MET A 118 -9.27 14.00 -19.23
N GLU A 119 -10.06 12.94 -19.24
CA GLU A 119 -11.53 12.98 -19.25
C GLU A 119 -12.11 12.76 -17.85
N LYS A 120 -11.35 12.13 -16.96
CA LYS A 120 -11.75 11.86 -15.57
C LYS A 120 -10.60 12.09 -14.60
N ILE A 121 -10.94 12.28 -13.34
CA ILE A 121 -9.98 12.30 -12.23
C ILE A 121 -10.44 11.32 -11.16
N HIS A 122 -9.55 10.43 -10.72
CA HIS A 122 -9.87 9.42 -9.70
C HIS A 122 -8.79 9.29 -8.62
N GLY A 123 -9.15 8.85 -7.42
CA GLY A 123 -8.21 8.82 -6.30
C GLY A 123 -8.85 8.76 -4.92
N PRO A 124 -8.06 8.78 -3.84
CA PRO A 124 -6.62 8.94 -3.89
C PRO A 124 -5.92 7.66 -4.38
N LEU A 125 -4.98 7.81 -5.33
CA LEU A 125 -4.13 6.76 -5.88
C LEU A 125 -2.72 7.32 -6.08
N GLY A 126 -1.70 6.52 -5.81
CA GLY A 126 -0.30 6.90 -6.05
C GLY A 126 0.17 6.64 -7.48
N PHE A 127 1.50 6.59 -7.64
CA PHE A 127 2.14 6.32 -8.93
C PHE A 127 1.98 4.85 -9.33
N THR A 128 1.99 3.95 -8.35
CA THR A 128 1.84 2.50 -8.49
C THR A 128 0.98 1.94 -7.34
N ASP A 129 0.57 0.69 -7.47
CA ASP A 129 -0.17 -0.04 -6.43
C ASP A 129 0.68 -0.37 -5.18
N MET A 130 1.97 0.01 -5.17
CA MET A 130 2.82 -0.05 -3.98
C MET A 130 2.72 1.23 -3.13
N ASP A 131 2.10 2.28 -3.65
CA ASP A 131 1.84 3.53 -2.93
C ASP A 131 0.49 3.46 -2.18
N TYR A 132 0.13 4.52 -1.45
CA TYR A 132 -1.17 4.58 -0.76
C TYR A 132 -2.34 4.65 -1.76
N GLU A 133 -3.32 3.79 -1.55
CA GLU A 133 -4.57 3.77 -2.32
C GLU A 133 -5.79 3.88 -1.40
N GLY A 134 -6.74 4.69 -1.86
CA GLY A 134 -8.04 4.83 -1.24
C GLY A 134 -8.04 5.69 0.04
N MET A 135 -9.07 6.52 0.12
CA MET A 135 -9.40 7.31 1.30
C MET A 135 -10.11 6.42 2.31
N LEU A 136 -9.78 6.52 3.59
CA LEU A 136 -10.49 5.85 4.68
C LEU A 136 -11.95 6.33 4.72
N VAL A 137 -12.90 5.39 4.66
CA VAL A 137 -14.35 5.64 4.76
C VAL A 137 -15.01 4.88 5.92
N GLN A 138 -14.30 3.96 6.56
CA GLN A 138 -14.73 3.20 7.73
C GLN A 138 -13.50 2.81 8.56
N GLY A 139 -13.62 2.81 9.89
CA GLY A 139 -12.53 2.45 10.81
C GLY A 139 -11.62 3.61 11.21
N PHE A 140 -12.18 4.83 11.30
CA PHE A 140 -11.45 6.04 11.73
C PHE A 140 -10.90 5.97 13.16
N ASP A 141 -11.37 5.00 13.95
CA ASP A 141 -11.00 4.65 15.31
C ASP A 141 -10.02 3.46 15.38
N ARG A 142 -9.44 3.08 14.25
CA ARG A 142 -8.44 2.01 14.14
C ARG A 142 -7.12 2.58 13.61
N ILE A 143 -6.00 2.10 14.15
CA ILE A 143 -4.68 2.50 13.68
C ILE A 143 -4.46 2.07 12.22
N GLY A 144 -3.83 2.93 11.42
CA GLY A 144 -3.41 2.57 10.06
C GLY A 144 -2.30 1.53 10.04
N THR A 145 -2.05 0.93 8.88
CA THR A 145 -0.83 0.15 8.64
C THR A 145 0.25 1.07 8.06
N PHE A 146 1.49 0.59 7.95
CA PHE A 146 2.54 1.33 7.23
C PHE A 146 2.21 1.54 5.74
N SER A 147 1.44 0.63 5.14
CA SER A 147 1.11 0.60 3.72
C SER A 147 -0.13 1.40 3.35
N THR A 148 -0.79 2.05 4.31
CA THR A 148 -2.06 2.73 4.06
C THR A 148 -2.11 4.11 4.73
N GLY A 149 -2.76 5.08 4.08
CA GLY A 149 -2.90 6.45 4.61
C GLY A 149 -3.98 6.60 5.69
N TYR A 150 -4.13 7.79 6.25
CA TYR A 150 -5.27 8.18 7.07
C TYR A 150 -5.82 9.49 6.53
N ASN A 151 -7.11 9.73 6.75
CA ASN A 151 -7.76 11.01 6.56
C ASN A 151 -8.85 11.15 7.62
N TYR A 152 -9.22 12.40 7.92
CA TYR A 152 -10.35 12.65 8.79
C TYR A 152 -11.68 12.30 8.10
N PRO A 153 -12.76 12.02 8.86
CA PRO A 153 -14.08 11.69 8.30
C PRO A 153 -14.63 12.74 7.32
N TYR A 154 -14.39 14.03 7.58
CA TYR A 154 -14.89 15.14 6.76
C TYR A 154 -14.40 15.10 5.30
N TYR A 155 -13.28 14.41 5.01
CA TYR A 155 -12.79 14.28 3.64
C TYR A 155 -13.86 13.62 2.74
N VAL A 156 -14.53 12.58 3.25
CA VAL A 156 -15.57 11.84 2.52
C VAL A 156 -16.74 12.75 2.17
N GLU A 157 -17.13 13.62 3.10
CA GLU A 157 -18.21 14.58 2.91
C GLU A 157 -17.85 15.59 1.82
N HIS A 158 -16.61 16.09 1.81
CA HIS A 158 -16.17 16.97 0.74
C HIS A 158 -16.07 16.29 -0.62
N MET A 159 -15.63 15.02 -0.70
CA MET A 159 -15.61 14.29 -1.97
C MET A 159 -17.01 14.24 -2.59
N VAL A 160 -18.02 13.88 -1.78
CA VAL A 160 -19.43 13.85 -2.23
C VAL A 160 -19.90 15.25 -2.62
N ARG A 161 -19.59 16.29 -1.83
CA ARG A 161 -19.94 17.69 -2.12
C ARG A 161 -19.34 18.18 -3.44
N LEU A 162 -18.10 17.78 -3.76
CA LEU A 162 -17.41 18.12 -5.01
C LEU A 162 -17.96 17.35 -6.23
N GLY A 163 -18.92 16.45 -6.04
CA GLY A 163 -19.52 15.65 -7.10
C GLY A 163 -18.73 14.38 -7.44
N TYR A 164 -17.78 13.98 -6.61
CA TYR A 164 -17.11 12.70 -6.78
C TYR A 164 -18.00 11.55 -6.31
N VAL A 165 -17.97 10.46 -7.06
CA VAL A 165 -18.70 9.22 -6.75
C VAL A 165 -17.74 8.09 -6.42
N LYS A 166 -18.24 7.00 -5.84
CA LYS A 166 -17.44 5.79 -5.61
C LYS A 166 -16.94 5.23 -6.95
N ASP A 167 -15.65 4.94 -7.01
CA ASP A 167 -15.03 4.14 -8.07
C ASP A 167 -14.88 2.69 -7.58
N GLN A 168 -14.08 2.50 -6.53
CA GLN A 168 -13.73 1.18 -6.01
C GLN A 168 -13.52 1.23 -4.49
N ASP A 169 -13.97 0.19 -3.77
CA ASP A 169 -13.58 -0.01 -2.36
C ASP A 169 -12.55 -1.13 -2.19
N TRP A 170 -11.69 -0.97 -1.18
CA TRP A 170 -10.83 -2.00 -0.61
C TRP A 170 -11.24 -2.26 0.84
N LEU A 171 -11.18 -3.53 1.23
CA LEU A 171 -11.47 -4.03 2.56
C LEU A 171 -10.16 -4.42 3.24
N GLU A 172 -10.06 -4.12 4.53
CA GLU A 172 -8.98 -4.58 5.40
C GLU A 172 -9.59 -5.43 6.53
N TYR A 173 -8.95 -6.55 6.82
CA TYR A 173 -9.37 -7.52 7.81
C TYR A 173 -8.32 -7.65 8.91
N LEU A 174 -8.79 -7.65 10.16
CA LEU A 174 -8.04 -8.18 11.29
C LEU A 174 -8.34 -9.66 11.45
N ILE A 175 -7.30 -10.47 11.52
CA ILE A 175 -7.38 -11.93 11.63
C ILE A 175 -6.78 -12.32 12.97
N THR A 176 -7.53 -13.05 13.79
CA THR A 176 -6.98 -13.68 14.99
C THR A 176 -6.11 -14.87 14.57
N ILE A 177 -4.84 -14.87 14.96
CA ILE A 177 -3.93 -15.98 14.67
C ILE A 177 -4.27 -17.13 15.63
N PRO A 178 -4.57 -18.34 15.12
CA PRO A 178 -4.87 -19.48 15.97
C PRO A 178 -3.61 -19.97 16.70
N ASP A 179 -3.78 -20.44 17.94
CA ASP A 179 -2.69 -20.96 18.79
C ASP A 179 -1.93 -22.13 18.15
N GLU A 180 -2.60 -22.87 17.26
CA GLU A 180 -2.03 -23.95 16.48
C GLU A 180 -2.50 -23.87 15.02
N ILE A 181 -1.72 -24.46 14.11
CA ILE A 181 -2.10 -24.56 12.69
C ILE A 181 -3.39 -25.41 12.61
N PRO A 182 -4.51 -24.89 12.08
CA PRO A 182 -5.72 -25.68 12.02
C PRO A 182 -5.53 -26.90 11.12
N GLU A 183 -5.98 -28.07 11.57
CA GLU A 183 -5.74 -29.37 10.92
C GLU A 183 -6.09 -29.38 9.43
N ARG A 184 -7.16 -28.66 9.06
CA ARG A 184 -7.59 -28.49 7.66
C ARG A 184 -6.52 -27.83 6.79
N TYR A 185 -5.88 -26.75 7.26
CA TYR A 185 -4.82 -26.06 6.52
C TYR A 185 -3.56 -26.91 6.45
N PHE A 186 -3.20 -27.60 7.54
CA PHE A 186 -2.09 -28.54 7.54
C PHE A 186 -2.27 -29.66 6.50
N ARG A 187 -3.41 -30.35 6.54
CA ARG A 187 -3.73 -31.43 5.58
C ARG A 187 -3.80 -30.93 4.14
N ALA A 188 -4.42 -29.77 3.90
CA ALA A 188 -4.47 -29.17 2.57
C ALA A 188 -3.06 -28.88 2.04
N GLY A 189 -2.19 -28.31 2.86
CA GLY A 189 -0.78 -28.08 2.52
C GLY A 189 -0.07 -29.37 2.09
N GLU A 190 -0.15 -30.43 2.90
CA GLU A 190 0.49 -31.72 2.59
C GLU A 190 -0.02 -32.37 1.31
N ILE A 191 -1.33 -32.30 1.05
CA ILE A 191 -1.94 -32.82 -0.19
C ILE A 191 -1.43 -32.03 -1.39
N VAL A 192 -1.46 -30.71 -1.32
CA VAL A 192 -1.07 -29.81 -2.41
C VAL A 192 0.43 -29.97 -2.72
N LYS A 193 1.25 -30.06 -1.67
CA LYS A 193 2.69 -30.31 -1.77
C LYS A 193 2.98 -31.57 -2.58
N LYS A 194 2.36 -32.70 -2.23
CA LYS A 194 2.57 -33.99 -2.89
C LYS A 194 1.96 -34.06 -4.29
N ARG A 195 0.73 -33.55 -4.45
CA ARG A 195 -0.01 -33.63 -5.72
C ARG A 195 0.65 -32.86 -6.84
N PHE A 196 1.26 -31.72 -6.53
CA PHE A 196 1.82 -30.81 -7.51
C PHE A 196 3.34 -30.73 -7.48
N GLY A 197 4.02 -31.55 -6.66
CA GLY A 197 5.47 -31.53 -6.52
C GLY A 197 5.97 -30.15 -6.10
N LEU A 198 5.39 -29.58 -5.04
CA LEU A 198 5.75 -28.25 -4.56
C LEU A 198 6.65 -28.32 -3.34
N GLU A 199 7.45 -27.29 -3.13
CA GLU A 199 8.32 -27.16 -1.98
C GLU A 199 8.39 -25.72 -1.49
N THR A 200 8.50 -25.55 -0.18
CA THR A 200 8.70 -24.24 0.44
C THR A 200 10.19 -24.01 0.68
N ILE A 201 10.75 -23.00 0.01
CA ILE A 201 12.14 -22.58 0.22
C ILE A 201 12.23 -21.74 1.49
N HIS A 202 13.19 -22.11 2.34
CA HIS A 202 13.52 -21.38 3.56
C HIS A 202 14.86 -20.67 3.37
N ILE A 203 14.80 -19.37 3.08
CA ILE A 203 16.01 -18.54 2.94
C ILE A 203 16.62 -18.29 4.32
N GLN A 204 17.94 -18.47 4.44
CA GLN A 204 18.66 -18.29 5.69
C GLN A 204 19.29 -16.89 5.81
N GLN A 205 19.64 -16.26 4.68
CA GLN A 205 20.29 -14.95 4.67
C GLN A 205 19.53 -13.95 3.81
N LYS A 206 19.31 -12.73 4.32
CA LYS A 206 18.61 -11.66 3.58
C LYS A 206 19.22 -11.36 2.22
N LYS A 207 20.54 -11.46 2.09
CA LYS A 207 21.25 -11.25 0.82
C LYS A 207 20.82 -12.23 -0.28
N GLU A 208 20.38 -13.44 0.09
CA GLU A 208 19.91 -14.46 -0.86
C GLU A 208 18.53 -14.08 -1.40
N VAL A 209 17.71 -13.33 -0.65
CA VAL A 209 16.40 -12.83 -1.12
C VAL A 209 16.56 -11.90 -2.31
N MET A 210 17.63 -11.10 -2.36
CA MET A 210 17.90 -10.22 -3.50
C MET A 210 18.06 -11.00 -4.81
N ALA A 211 18.57 -12.24 -4.76
CA ALA A 211 18.68 -13.09 -5.95
C ALA A 211 17.29 -13.52 -6.47
N TYR A 212 16.30 -13.63 -5.58
CA TYR A 212 14.91 -13.93 -5.93
C TYR A 212 14.07 -12.70 -6.25
N ALA A 213 14.59 -11.48 -6.08
CA ALA A 213 13.80 -10.25 -6.24
C ALA A 213 13.09 -10.19 -7.60
N LYS A 214 13.82 -10.45 -8.68
CA LYS A 214 13.25 -10.46 -10.04
C LYS A 214 12.18 -11.54 -10.23
N GLU A 215 12.37 -12.72 -9.66
CA GLU A 215 11.40 -13.81 -9.74
C GLU A 215 10.13 -13.52 -8.92
N ILE A 216 10.29 -12.96 -7.72
CA ILE A 216 9.21 -12.56 -6.82
C ILE A 216 8.33 -11.50 -7.50
N PHE A 217 8.92 -10.39 -7.92
CA PHE A 217 8.16 -9.32 -8.58
C PHE A 217 7.66 -9.74 -9.96
N GLY A 218 8.38 -10.60 -10.68
CA GLY A 218 7.89 -11.20 -11.91
C GLY A 218 6.64 -12.07 -11.69
N LEU A 219 6.59 -12.84 -10.60
CA LEU A 219 5.41 -13.59 -10.19
C LEU A 219 4.25 -12.66 -9.81
N ILE A 220 4.52 -11.59 -9.06
CA ILE A 220 3.52 -10.57 -8.71
C ILE A 220 2.93 -9.93 -9.96
N ASN A 221 3.76 -9.45 -10.90
CA ASN A 221 3.30 -8.88 -12.17
C ASN A 221 2.33 -9.83 -12.90
N ARG A 222 2.68 -11.12 -13.01
CA ARG A 222 1.83 -12.11 -13.68
C ARG A 222 0.53 -12.38 -12.94
N ALA A 223 0.60 -12.51 -11.61
CA ALA A 223 -0.57 -12.84 -10.78
C ALA A 223 -1.56 -11.67 -10.65
N TYR A 224 -1.06 -10.43 -10.73
CA TYR A 224 -1.85 -9.22 -10.49
C TYR A 224 -2.31 -8.52 -11.78
N LYS A 225 -1.88 -8.97 -12.96
CA LYS A 225 -2.20 -8.34 -14.26
C LYS A 225 -3.70 -8.05 -14.51
N ASP A 226 -4.59 -8.86 -13.94
CA ASP A 226 -6.06 -8.74 -14.11
C ASP A 226 -6.73 -7.99 -12.94
N ILE A 227 -5.96 -7.56 -11.94
CA ILE A 227 -6.45 -6.80 -10.79
C ILE A 227 -6.69 -5.36 -11.22
N TYR A 228 -7.85 -4.80 -10.85
CA TYR A 228 -8.23 -3.42 -11.17
C TYR A 228 -7.13 -2.44 -10.78
N GLY A 229 -6.79 -1.53 -11.70
CA GLY A 229 -5.82 -0.45 -11.46
C GLY A 229 -4.35 -0.87 -11.60
N TYR A 230 -4.07 -2.18 -11.57
CA TYR A 230 -2.71 -2.70 -11.57
C TYR A 230 -1.97 -2.37 -12.86
N VAL A 231 -0.72 -1.97 -12.66
CA VAL A 231 0.25 -1.70 -13.72
C VAL A 231 1.49 -2.49 -13.41
N GLU A 232 1.86 -3.38 -14.34
CA GLU A 232 3.07 -4.19 -14.21
C GLU A 232 4.30 -3.32 -13.93
N LEU A 233 5.11 -3.72 -12.95
CA LEU A 233 6.32 -3.01 -12.60
C LEU A 233 7.40 -3.23 -13.67
N THR A 234 8.09 -2.15 -14.06
CA THR A 234 9.29 -2.23 -14.91
C THR A 234 10.48 -2.79 -14.13
N GLU A 235 11.53 -3.27 -14.81
CA GLU A 235 12.74 -3.77 -14.14
C GLU A 235 13.37 -2.72 -13.19
N LYS A 236 13.34 -1.43 -13.58
CA LYS A 236 13.83 -0.34 -12.72
C LYS A 236 12.96 -0.17 -11.47
N GLN A 237 11.63 -0.25 -11.61
CA GLN A 237 10.72 -0.22 -10.46
C GLN A 237 10.92 -1.44 -9.55
N ILE A 238 11.11 -2.63 -10.13
CA ILE A 238 11.40 -3.85 -9.38
C ILE A 238 12.67 -3.68 -8.53
N ASN A 239 13.76 -3.18 -9.12
CA ASN A 239 15.00 -2.95 -8.38
C ASN A 239 14.80 -1.90 -7.27
N TYR A 240 14.09 -0.80 -7.58
CA TYR A 240 13.77 0.25 -6.61
C TYR A 240 12.99 -0.29 -5.40
N TYR A 241 11.90 -1.05 -5.62
CA TYR A 241 11.11 -1.64 -4.55
C TYR A 241 11.86 -2.76 -3.81
N ALA A 242 12.69 -3.54 -4.52
CA ALA A 242 13.52 -4.56 -3.91
C ALA A 242 14.52 -3.95 -2.90
N ASP A 243 15.22 -2.89 -3.30
CA ASP A 243 16.19 -2.19 -2.44
C ASP A 243 15.51 -1.53 -1.24
N MET A 244 14.26 -1.07 -1.39
CA MET A 244 13.49 -0.46 -0.32
C MET A 244 12.95 -1.49 0.69
N TYR A 245 12.28 -2.55 0.21
CA TYR A 245 11.52 -3.46 1.08
C TYR A 245 12.30 -4.69 1.55
N LEU A 246 13.14 -5.29 0.70
CA LEU A 246 13.84 -6.53 1.04
C LEU A 246 14.75 -6.41 2.28
N PRO A 247 15.43 -5.27 2.55
CA PRO A 247 16.19 -5.10 3.78
C PRO A 247 15.34 -5.17 5.06
N MET A 248 14.06 -4.80 4.99
CA MET A 248 13.14 -4.79 6.14
C MET A 248 12.55 -6.16 6.44
N LEU A 249 12.60 -7.10 5.49
CA LEU A 249 11.95 -8.41 5.62
C LEU A 249 12.41 -9.19 6.85
N ARG A 250 11.46 -9.96 7.39
CA ARG A 250 11.70 -11.03 8.34
C ARG A 250 11.58 -12.34 7.57
N LEU A 251 12.67 -13.09 7.47
CA LEU A 251 12.72 -14.33 6.67
C LEU A 251 11.69 -15.38 7.12
N GLU A 252 11.31 -15.35 8.40
CA GLU A 252 10.24 -16.21 8.96
C GLU A 252 8.86 -15.90 8.33
N PHE A 253 8.66 -14.65 7.90
CA PHE A 253 7.46 -14.16 7.21
C PHE A 253 7.71 -13.92 5.72
N LEU A 254 8.65 -14.68 5.14
CA LEU A 254 8.84 -14.80 3.69
C LEU A 254 8.63 -16.25 3.30
N SER A 255 7.54 -16.54 2.61
CA SER A 255 7.25 -17.87 2.07
C SER A 255 7.50 -17.84 0.57
N LEU A 256 8.43 -18.67 0.09
CA LEU A 256 8.66 -18.90 -1.33
C LEU A 256 8.31 -20.35 -1.65
N ILE A 257 7.41 -20.55 -2.60
CA ILE A 257 6.96 -21.88 -3.02
C ILE A 257 7.45 -22.11 -4.44
N VAL A 258 8.20 -23.19 -4.63
CA VAL A 258 8.73 -23.60 -5.92
C VAL A 258 8.17 -24.94 -6.35
N ARG A 259 8.19 -25.18 -7.66
CA ARG A 259 7.94 -26.50 -8.23
C ARG A 259 9.24 -27.30 -8.28
N GLN A 260 9.21 -28.56 -7.88
CA GLN A 260 10.40 -29.40 -7.71
C GLN A 260 11.07 -29.82 -9.03
N ASP A 261 10.32 -29.84 -10.14
CA ASP A 261 10.82 -30.30 -11.43
C ASP A 261 11.78 -29.30 -12.09
N ASP A 262 11.53 -28.00 -11.94
CA ASP A 262 12.25 -26.94 -12.63
C ASP A 262 12.64 -25.75 -11.74
N ASN A 263 12.39 -25.83 -10.43
CA ASN A 263 12.59 -24.77 -9.45
C ASN A 263 11.84 -23.47 -9.76
N LYS A 264 10.79 -23.50 -10.60
CA LYS A 264 9.99 -22.31 -10.90
C LYS A 264 9.30 -21.81 -9.63
N LEU A 265 9.46 -20.52 -9.30
CA LEU A 265 8.70 -19.86 -8.26
C LEU A 265 7.21 -19.77 -8.67
N ILE A 266 6.35 -20.46 -7.93
CA ILE A 266 4.90 -20.51 -8.18
C ILE A 266 4.08 -19.80 -7.11
N GLY A 267 4.69 -19.50 -5.95
CA GLY A 267 4.01 -18.80 -4.87
C GLY A 267 4.96 -17.94 -4.05
N VAL A 268 4.51 -16.75 -3.67
CA VAL A 268 5.19 -15.89 -2.69
C VAL A 268 4.18 -15.32 -1.71
N ALA A 269 4.53 -15.30 -0.43
CA ALA A 269 3.86 -14.50 0.58
C ALA A 269 4.88 -13.72 1.39
N ILE A 270 4.58 -12.44 1.64
CA ILE A 270 5.43 -11.50 2.36
C ILE A 270 4.62 -10.88 3.48
N GLY A 271 5.07 -11.07 4.72
CA GLY A 271 4.55 -10.41 5.90
C GLY A 271 5.62 -9.60 6.63
N LEU A 272 5.18 -8.61 7.40
CA LEU A 272 6.06 -7.77 8.20
C LEU A 272 5.43 -7.51 9.57
N PRO A 273 6.15 -7.69 10.69
CA PRO A 273 5.65 -7.23 11.98
C PRO A 273 5.28 -5.74 11.88
N SER A 274 4.08 -5.38 12.35
CA SER A 274 3.51 -4.06 12.14
C SER A 274 4.44 -2.92 12.55
N LEU A 275 4.68 -1.97 11.64
CA LEU A 275 5.52 -0.80 11.91
C LEU A 275 4.74 0.40 12.44
N ALA A 276 3.41 0.32 12.53
CA ALA A 276 2.52 1.44 12.84
C ALA A 276 2.94 2.21 14.11
N LYS A 277 3.04 1.52 15.25
CA LYS A 277 3.45 2.13 16.53
C LYS A 277 4.89 2.66 16.52
N ALA A 278 5.77 2.07 15.71
CA ALA A 278 7.15 2.55 15.59
C ALA A 278 7.21 3.84 14.78
N LEU A 279 6.44 3.93 13.70
CA LEU A 279 6.34 5.12 12.86
C LEU A 279 5.67 6.27 13.59
N GLN A 280 4.62 6.02 14.37
CA GLN A 280 4.04 7.03 15.28
C GLN A 280 5.08 7.63 16.24
N LYS A 281 5.95 6.79 16.82
CA LYS A 281 7.07 7.26 17.66
C LYS A 281 8.14 8.01 16.87
N ALA A 282 8.37 7.62 15.62
CA ALA A 282 9.34 8.24 14.73
C ALA A 282 8.88 9.62 14.23
N LYS A 283 7.56 9.89 14.18
CA LYS A 283 6.97 11.16 13.74
C LYS A 283 7.54 11.62 12.38
N GLY A 284 7.62 10.68 11.44
CA GLY A 284 8.17 10.88 10.10
C GLY A 284 9.69 11.04 9.99
N ARG A 285 10.44 10.97 11.09
CA ARG A 285 11.91 11.11 11.09
C ARG A 285 12.58 9.74 11.13
N PHE A 286 13.61 9.52 10.32
CA PHE A 286 14.46 8.32 10.41
C PHE A 286 15.67 8.55 11.32
N LEU A 287 16.38 9.67 11.12
CA LEU A 287 17.52 10.09 11.94
C LEU A 287 17.13 11.26 12.85
N PRO A 288 17.79 11.41 14.02
CA PRO A 288 18.86 10.55 14.54
C PRO A 288 18.36 9.27 15.25
N THR A 289 17.10 9.22 15.69
CA THR A 289 16.59 8.16 16.58
C THR A 289 15.41 7.36 16.05
N GLY A 290 14.77 7.79 14.97
CA GLY A 290 13.58 7.11 14.40
C GLY A 290 13.82 5.66 14.01
N TRP A 291 14.99 5.36 13.42
CA TRP A 291 15.42 4.02 13.05
C TRP A 291 15.43 3.03 14.22
N LEU A 292 15.68 3.50 15.46
CA LEU A 292 15.66 2.65 16.65
C LEU A 292 14.25 2.13 16.94
N HIS A 293 13.21 2.93 16.67
CA HIS A 293 11.83 2.50 16.85
C HIS A 293 11.46 1.42 15.84
N ILE A 294 11.81 1.62 14.56
CA ILE A 294 11.57 0.67 13.47
C ILE A 294 12.33 -0.63 13.73
N TYR A 295 13.63 -0.54 14.04
CA TYR A 295 14.45 -1.72 14.35
C TYR A 295 13.89 -2.52 15.54
N LYS A 296 13.42 -1.83 16.59
CA LYS A 296 12.77 -2.49 17.73
C LYS A 296 11.46 -3.18 17.33
N ALA A 297 10.60 -2.55 16.54
CA ALA A 297 9.37 -3.18 16.06
C ALA A 297 9.63 -4.41 15.18
N LEU A 298 10.69 -4.38 14.38
CA LEU A 298 11.12 -5.53 13.57
C LEU A 298 11.76 -6.66 14.38
N LYS A 299 12.22 -6.43 15.62
CA LYS A 299 13.00 -7.42 16.40
C LYS A 299 12.37 -7.85 17.71
N LYS A 300 11.52 -7.03 18.32
CA LYS A 300 10.88 -7.27 19.63
C LYS A 300 9.41 -7.61 19.45
N ASN A 301 8.77 -7.96 20.56
CA ASN A 301 7.36 -8.35 20.63
C ASN A 301 6.49 -7.34 19.89
N ASN A 302 5.83 -7.85 18.86
CA ASN A 302 4.80 -7.20 18.10
C ASN A 302 3.61 -8.13 18.17
N ASP A 303 2.42 -7.60 18.42
CA ASP A 303 1.23 -8.43 18.50
C ASP A 303 0.55 -8.57 17.13
N VAL A 304 0.98 -7.80 16.12
CA VAL A 304 0.36 -7.71 14.79
C VAL A 304 1.37 -7.99 13.68
N LEU A 305 0.98 -8.83 12.72
CA LEU A 305 1.67 -9.09 11.46
C LEU A 305 0.89 -8.43 10.30
N ASP A 306 1.49 -7.44 9.63
CA ASP A 306 0.92 -6.87 8.41
C ASP A 306 1.20 -7.82 7.23
N LEU A 307 0.15 -8.30 6.56
CA LEU A 307 0.24 -9.13 5.37
C LEU A 307 0.39 -8.22 4.13
N LEU A 308 1.58 -8.16 3.56
CA LEU A 308 1.92 -7.17 2.52
C LEU A 308 1.54 -7.65 1.12
N LEU A 309 2.09 -8.79 0.69
CA LEU A 309 1.94 -9.29 -0.69
C LEU A 309 1.74 -10.80 -0.67
N VAL A 310 0.78 -11.27 -1.46
CA VAL A 310 0.57 -12.70 -1.71
C VAL A 310 0.29 -12.91 -3.18
N ALA A 311 1.16 -13.65 -3.86
CA ALA A 311 0.97 -14.00 -5.26
C ALA A 311 1.11 -15.50 -5.46
N VAL A 312 0.19 -16.08 -6.23
CA VAL A 312 0.22 -17.46 -6.69
C VAL A 312 0.07 -17.45 -8.19
N ASP A 313 0.93 -18.19 -8.87
CA ASP A 313 0.94 -18.34 -10.32
C ASP A 313 -0.44 -18.82 -10.78
N ASP A 314 -0.94 -18.26 -11.89
CA ASP A 314 -2.32 -18.47 -12.38
C ASP A 314 -2.67 -19.96 -12.50
N GLU A 315 -1.69 -20.79 -12.89
CA GLU A 315 -1.87 -22.24 -13.01
C GLU A 315 -2.19 -22.92 -11.67
N TYR A 316 -1.87 -22.29 -10.54
CA TYR A 316 -2.01 -22.84 -9.19
C TYR A 316 -3.06 -22.13 -8.33
N GLN A 317 -3.66 -21.05 -8.83
CA GLN A 317 -4.75 -20.38 -8.13
C GLN A 317 -5.93 -21.32 -7.92
N GLY A 318 -6.56 -21.25 -6.74
CA GLY A 318 -7.67 -22.13 -6.36
C GLY A 318 -7.28 -23.59 -6.09
N LYS A 319 -6.00 -23.97 -6.22
CA LYS A 319 -5.51 -25.33 -5.95
C LYS A 319 -5.02 -25.55 -4.51
N GLY A 320 -5.15 -24.54 -3.64
CA GLY A 320 -4.82 -24.65 -2.21
C GLY A 320 -3.38 -24.29 -1.84
N VAL A 321 -2.59 -23.71 -2.74
CA VAL A 321 -1.19 -23.28 -2.49
C VAL A 321 -1.06 -22.35 -1.28
N ASN A 322 -2.04 -21.47 -1.06
CA ASN A 322 -2.06 -20.55 0.09
C ASN A 322 -1.98 -21.28 1.44
N ALA A 323 -2.43 -22.54 1.53
CA ALA A 323 -2.31 -23.32 2.76
C ALA A 323 -0.86 -23.53 3.19
N LEU A 324 0.08 -23.68 2.23
CA LEU A 324 1.52 -23.79 2.53
C LEU A 324 2.05 -22.50 3.17
N MET A 325 1.63 -21.34 2.63
CA MET A 325 2.02 -20.01 3.13
C MET A 325 1.46 -19.78 4.54
N PHE A 326 0.18 -20.08 4.75
CA PHE A 326 -0.48 -19.93 6.04
C PHE A 326 0.11 -20.85 7.11
N ASN A 327 0.41 -22.11 6.79
CA ASN A 327 1.07 -23.02 7.73
C ASN A 327 2.41 -22.45 8.21
N GLN A 328 3.22 -21.89 7.29
CA GLN A 328 4.48 -21.25 7.65
C GLN A 328 4.25 -20.02 8.53
N PHE A 329 3.35 -19.11 8.13
CA PHE A 329 3.14 -17.84 8.81
C PHE A 329 2.53 -18.03 10.21
N ILE A 330 1.54 -18.92 10.37
CA ILE A 330 0.96 -19.26 11.67
C ILE A 330 2.03 -19.86 12.60
N SER A 331 2.84 -20.80 12.10
CA SER A 331 3.93 -21.37 12.89
C SER A 331 4.96 -20.32 13.32
N ALA A 332 5.34 -19.42 12.40
CA ALA A 332 6.27 -18.34 12.69
C ALA A 332 5.69 -17.35 13.71
N ALA A 333 4.43 -16.95 13.53
CA ALA A 333 3.72 -16.04 14.44
C ALA A 333 3.66 -16.59 15.86
N ASN A 334 3.26 -17.86 16.03
CA ASN A 334 3.11 -18.49 17.34
C ASN A 334 4.45 -18.59 18.09
N LYS A 335 5.56 -18.84 17.38
CA LYS A 335 6.91 -18.89 17.97
C LYS A 335 7.35 -17.58 18.61
N ILE A 336 6.86 -16.43 18.11
CA ILE A 336 7.26 -15.11 18.59
C ILE A 336 6.10 -14.34 19.25
N GLY A 337 4.96 -14.99 19.45
CA GLY A 337 3.80 -14.46 20.16
C GLY A 337 3.01 -13.37 19.42
N ILE A 338 3.03 -13.35 18.08
CA ILE A 338 2.10 -12.50 17.31
C ILE A 338 0.69 -13.07 17.47
N LYS A 339 -0.29 -12.20 17.75
CA LYS A 339 -1.68 -12.58 18.03
C LYS A 339 -2.63 -12.30 16.88
N TYR A 340 -2.33 -11.28 16.09
CA TYR A 340 -3.18 -10.84 14.99
C TYR A 340 -2.38 -10.74 13.70
N ALA A 341 -3.04 -11.01 12.58
CA ALA A 341 -2.57 -10.62 11.27
C ALA A 341 -3.54 -9.57 10.70
N GLU A 342 -3.00 -8.56 10.04
CA GLU A 342 -3.79 -7.50 9.43
C GLU A 342 -3.57 -7.54 7.92
N THR A 343 -4.66 -7.69 7.17
CA THR A 343 -4.59 -7.56 5.72
C THR A 343 -4.41 -6.11 5.36
N ASN A 344 -3.70 -5.84 4.27
CA ASN A 344 -3.76 -4.52 3.64
C ASN A 344 -4.96 -4.50 2.67
N LEU A 345 -4.83 -3.70 1.62
CA LEU A 345 -5.88 -3.43 0.65
C LEU A 345 -6.31 -4.69 -0.10
N GLU A 346 -7.52 -5.16 0.15
CA GLU A 346 -8.15 -6.23 -0.63
C GLU A 346 -9.36 -5.68 -1.39
N LEU A 347 -9.32 -5.70 -2.73
CA LEU A 347 -10.45 -5.24 -3.54
C LEU A 347 -11.75 -5.93 -3.13
N GLU A 348 -12.82 -5.16 -2.93
CA GLU A 348 -14.12 -5.69 -2.49
C GLU A 348 -14.71 -6.72 -3.50
N THR A 349 -14.30 -6.64 -4.76
CA THR A 349 -14.73 -7.51 -5.85
C THR A 349 -13.88 -8.79 -5.97
N ASN A 350 -12.73 -8.86 -5.29
CA ASN A 350 -11.81 -10.00 -5.37
C ASN A 350 -12.23 -11.13 -4.43
N ASN A 351 -13.29 -11.84 -4.82
CA ASN A 351 -13.82 -12.98 -4.07
C ASN A 351 -12.79 -14.09 -3.79
N LYS A 352 -11.75 -14.23 -4.62
CA LYS A 352 -10.69 -15.23 -4.41
C LYS A 352 -9.94 -14.93 -3.12
N VAL A 353 -9.50 -13.68 -2.92
CA VAL A 353 -8.78 -13.24 -1.73
C VAL A 353 -9.70 -13.23 -0.51
N LEU A 354 -10.88 -12.60 -0.63
CA LEU A 354 -11.85 -12.52 0.48
C LEU A 354 -12.28 -13.91 1.01
N SER A 355 -12.32 -14.92 0.14
CA SER A 355 -12.67 -16.29 0.54
C SER A 355 -11.62 -16.99 1.41
N MET A 356 -10.36 -16.53 1.39
CA MET A 356 -9.27 -17.13 2.18
C MET A 356 -9.52 -17.03 3.69
N TRP A 357 -10.23 -15.99 4.10
CA TRP A 357 -10.50 -15.63 5.48
C TRP A 357 -11.73 -16.32 6.09
N LYS A 358 -12.57 -16.97 5.28
CA LYS A 358 -13.86 -17.55 5.72
C LYS A 358 -13.79 -18.59 6.84
N ASN A 359 -12.63 -19.24 7.02
CA ASN A 359 -12.44 -20.26 8.06
C ASN A 359 -11.48 -19.81 9.18
N MET A 360 -11.19 -18.51 9.24
CA MET A 360 -10.44 -17.88 10.31
C MET A 360 -11.40 -16.97 11.09
N GLU A 361 -11.07 -16.70 12.36
CA GLU A 361 -11.74 -15.65 13.11
C GLU A 361 -11.27 -14.30 12.57
N THR A 362 -12.17 -13.56 11.92
CA THR A 362 -11.82 -12.31 11.22
C THR A 362 -12.86 -11.21 11.44
N GLU A 363 -12.37 -9.96 11.43
CA GLU A 363 -13.16 -8.73 11.50
C GLU A 363 -12.79 -7.83 10.32
N GLN A 364 -13.75 -7.43 9.48
CA GLN A 364 -13.55 -6.34 8.52
C GLN A 364 -13.57 -5.00 9.26
N HIS A 365 -12.40 -4.47 9.62
CA HIS A 365 -12.30 -3.33 10.54
C HIS A 365 -12.14 -1.96 9.87
N LYS A 366 -11.72 -1.93 8.60
CA LYS A 366 -11.43 -0.71 7.84
C LYS A 366 -11.81 -0.89 6.38
N ARG A 367 -12.31 0.19 5.79
CA ARG A 367 -12.66 0.26 4.36
C ARG A 367 -12.07 1.53 3.77
N ARG A 368 -11.50 1.39 2.58
CA ARG A 368 -10.95 2.49 1.81
C ARG A 368 -11.65 2.60 0.47
N ARG A 369 -11.74 3.82 -0.04
CA ARG A 369 -12.46 4.15 -1.26
C ARG A 369 -11.61 5.02 -2.17
N ALA A 370 -11.52 4.63 -3.42
CA ALA A 370 -11.21 5.53 -4.51
C ALA A 370 -12.51 6.14 -5.01
N PHE A 371 -12.44 7.44 -5.28
CA PHE A 371 -13.49 8.27 -5.82
C PHE A 371 -13.15 8.64 -7.25
N ILE A 372 -14.16 8.87 -8.08
CA ILE A 372 -14.00 9.29 -9.47
C ILE A 372 -14.97 10.41 -9.82
N LYS A 373 -14.54 11.31 -10.70
CA LYS A 373 -15.36 12.40 -11.25
C LYS A 373 -15.03 12.62 -12.72
N ASP A 374 -16.07 12.84 -13.53
CA ASP A 374 -15.91 13.29 -14.91
C ASP A 374 -15.49 14.77 -14.94
N LEU A 375 -14.49 15.10 -15.77
CA LEU A 375 -13.87 16.43 -15.81
C LEU A 375 -14.58 17.42 -16.73
#